data_AF-A0A1K1QJG9-F1
#
_entry.id   AF-A0A1K1QJG9-F1
#
_cell.length_a   1.000
_cell.length_b   1.000
_cell.length_c   1.000
_cell.angle_alpha   90.00
_cell.angle_beta   90.00
_cell.angle_gamma   90.00
#
_symmetry.space_group_name_H-M   'P 1'
#
loop_
_entity.id
_entity.type
_entity.pdbx_description
1 polymer ?
#
loop_
_entity_poly.entity_id
_entity_poly.type
_entity_poly.pdbx_seq_one_letter_code
_entity_poly.pdbx_strand_id
1 'polypeptide(L)'
;MNDWIQAGTVDELRDQGPKLIKGGIVVFYHEDEVHALDNRCPHLGFPLHMGSLCNGILTCHWHHARFDVCSGGTLDPWADDVPVHELTVQDGVIWVNPLSRNGNQVQLYKDRLRNGIEQNIGLVIAKAIVGLMEAGVPETEIAAIGIEFGVKQRRQGWGSGLTILTAMANILPKLDKQGRILALFQGLLHTARDSAGSGTRFLLDPLPDTTVSEERLTQWYRECIEVRDTRGAERLLLTAMQAGADEMRLFTMMSMAVTDHFYINGGHTLDFHNKAFESLKYVGEEQRKYVLASLVPMLGDASRSEELHSWQSPVNLVQPLTEAFEELSVKGVSSGDVGSCIDDGELLQTLLGDDPLRTVRVLKEALLGGASPVRLAQIAALAAAERVVRFHTQNDFGDWIAVLHTFTHAHAVHEGLIRSSNPWLVRGIFHTAAAIYLDRFLNIPAAPRPAASGAAEEAPQPAELLEILDKQQQVAPAAAWVIRYLRSGGKPEPLFNILGHALLREDAEFHSFQMYEAAVAEYDRWASESGPFAEKACETLILAVTRYLAAHAPTSRERPHTAKIAWRLHRGEKLFEEA
;
A
#
# COMPACT_ATOMS: atom_id res chain seq x y z
N MET A 1 39.68 33.27 -1.70
CA MET A 1 39.40 31.86 -2.04
C MET A 1 39.63 30.96 -0.82
N ASN A 2 39.05 31.29 0.35
CA ASN A 2 39.49 30.64 1.60
C ASN A 2 38.98 29.19 1.79
N ASP A 3 38.16 28.67 0.86
CA ASP A 3 37.57 27.33 0.95
C ASP A 3 37.81 26.47 -0.31
N TRP A 4 38.64 26.91 -1.26
CA TRP A 4 38.96 26.13 -2.47
C TRP A 4 40.09 25.14 -2.18
N ILE A 5 40.01 23.94 -2.75
CA ILE A 5 40.99 22.87 -2.57
C ILE A 5 41.96 22.90 -3.75
N GLN A 6 43.25 23.01 -3.46
CA GLN A 6 44.30 22.88 -4.47
C GLN A 6 44.38 21.42 -4.94
N ALA A 7 44.27 21.20 -6.25
CA ALA A 7 44.30 19.86 -6.86
C ALA A 7 45.62 19.53 -7.56
N GLY A 8 46.61 20.42 -7.54
CA GLY A 8 47.90 20.27 -8.24
C GLY A 8 48.00 21.16 -9.48
N THR A 9 48.88 20.81 -10.41
CA THR A 9 49.02 21.54 -11.68
C THR A 9 48.36 20.80 -12.84
N VAL A 10 48.09 21.53 -13.93
CA VAL A 10 47.56 20.94 -15.18
C VAL A 10 48.55 19.92 -15.76
N ASP A 11 49.85 20.22 -15.75
CA ASP A 11 50.89 19.34 -16.27
C ASP A 11 51.01 18.04 -15.45
N GLU A 12 50.94 18.12 -14.11
CA GLU A 12 50.90 16.94 -13.24
C GLU A 12 49.73 16.01 -13.58
N LEU A 13 48.54 16.59 -13.80
CA LEU A 13 47.33 15.83 -14.08
C LEU A 13 47.38 15.18 -15.47
N ARG A 14 47.96 15.87 -16.46
CA ARG A 14 48.18 15.34 -17.81
C ARG A 14 49.10 14.13 -17.79
N ASP A 15 50.18 14.18 -17.02
CA ASP A 15 51.21 13.12 -17.00
C ASP A 15 50.82 11.92 -16.11
N GLN A 16 50.15 12.17 -14.98
CA GLN A 16 49.90 11.14 -13.95
C GLN A 16 48.50 10.55 -14.01
N GLY A 17 47.58 11.15 -14.78
CA GLY A 17 46.19 10.73 -14.86
C GLY A 17 45.31 11.29 -13.72
N PRO A 18 44.14 10.68 -13.45
CA PRO A 18 43.15 11.27 -12.54
C PRO A 18 43.67 11.41 -11.12
N LYS A 19 43.32 12.53 -10.47
CA LYS A 19 43.78 12.86 -9.12
C LYS A 19 42.62 12.95 -8.15
N LEU A 20 42.67 12.11 -7.11
CA LEU A 20 41.73 12.16 -5.99
C LEU A 20 42.19 13.21 -4.98
N ILE A 21 41.29 14.13 -4.62
CA ILE A 21 41.54 15.19 -3.64
C ILE A 21 40.62 15.05 -2.42
N LYS A 22 40.89 15.86 -1.38
CA LYS A 22 40.06 15.91 -0.16
C LYS A 22 38.60 16.23 -0.51
N GLY A 23 37.67 15.63 0.23
CA GLY A 23 36.23 15.74 -0.04
C GLY A 23 35.68 14.61 -0.91
N GLY A 24 36.54 13.69 -1.37
CA GLY A 24 36.12 12.59 -2.22
C GLY A 24 35.85 13.02 -3.66
N ILE A 25 36.57 14.02 -4.15
CA ILE A 25 36.44 14.59 -5.49
C ILE A 25 37.60 14.07 -6.35
N VAL A 26 37.31 13.67 -7.58
CA VAL A 26 38.31 13.27 -8.58
C VAL A 26 38.42 14.35 -9.66
N VAL A 27 39.64 14.71 -10.01
CA VAL A 27 39.95 15.63 -11.11
C VAL A 27 40.48 14.83 -12.29
N PHE A 28 39.90 15.04 -13.47
CA PHE A 28 40.31 14.44 -14.73
C PHE A 28 40.86 15.49 -15.68
N TYR A 29 41.81 15.09 -16.53
CA TYR A 29 42.27 15.86 -17.68
C TYR A 29 41.74 15.22 -18.95
N HIS A 30 41.10 16.00 -19.83
CA HIS A 30 40.60 15.52 -21.11
C HIS A 30 40.58 16.66 -22.13
N GLU A 31 41.11 16.42 -23.34
CA GLU A 31 41.08 17.39 -24.47
C GLU A 31 41.48 18.82 -24.09
N ASP A 32 42.59 18.97 -23.36
CA ASP A 32 43.13 20.26 -22.89
C ASP A 32 42.27 21.01 -21.86
N GLU A 33 41.23 20.35 -21.34
CA GLU A 33 40.40 20.82 -20.24
C GLU A 33 40.56 19.95 -18.99
N VAL A 34 40.19 20.53 -17.85
CA VAL A 34 40.15 19.84 -16.56
C VAL A 34 38.72 19.80 -16.05
N HIS A 35 38.34 18.68 -15.43
CA HIS A 35 37.00 18.45 -14.91
C HIS A 35 37.07 17.87 -13.50
N ALA A 36 36.21 18.31 -12.60
CA ALA A 36 36.16 17.84 -11.22
C ALA A 36 34.78 17.27 -10.89
N LEU A 37 34.72 16.02 -10.48
CA LEU A 37 33.49 15.29 -10.18
C LEU A 37 33.60 14.59 -8.83
N ASP A 38 32.47 14.24 -8.24
CA ASP A 38 32.44 13.28 -7.13
C ASP A 38 33.14 11.98 -7.56
N ASN A 39 34.09 11.51 -6.75
CA ASN A 39 34.74 10.22 -6.98
C ASN A 39 33.81 9.05 -6.66
N ARG A 40 32.63 9.30 -6.09
CA ARG A 40 31.70 8.25 -5.69
C ARG A 40 30.70 7.99 -6.81
N CYS A 41 30.76 6.81 -7.42
CA CYS A 41 29.81 6.43 -8.45
C CYS A 41 28.37 6.53 -7.92
N PRO A 42 27.48 7.29 -8.57
CA PRO A 42 26.11 7.49 -8.12
C PRO A 42 25.27 6.20 -8.17
N HIS A 43 25.70 5.12 -8.83
CA HIS A 43 25.00 3.84 -8.78
C HIS A 43 25.13 3.18 -7.39
N LEU A 44 26.30 2.60 -7.09
CA LEU A 44 26.56 1.83 -5.86
C LEU A 44 27.82 2.29 -5.10
N GLY A 45 28.29 3.51 -5.38
CA GLY A 45 29.32 4.18 -4.59
C GLY A 45 30.77 3.77 -4.87
N PHE A 46 31.05 3.02 -5.94
CA PHE A 46 32.42 2.63 -6.30
C PHE A 46 33.29 3.85 -6.68
N PRO A 47 34.60 3.84 -6.39
CA PRO A 47 35.49 4.95 -6.75
C PRO A 47 35.65 5.12 -8.26
N LEU A 48 35.27 6.27 -8.81
CA LEU A 48 35.31 6.58 -10.24
C LEU A 48 36.73 6.80 -10.77
N HIS A 49 37.68 7.24 -9.95
CA HIS A 49 39.09 7.32 -10.35
C HIS A 49 39.72 5.96 -10.70
N MET A 50 39.11 4.85 -10.26
CA MET A 50 39.51 3.49 -10.65
C MET A 50 38.84 3.03 -11.96
N GLY A 51 37.94 3.84 -12.51
CA GLY A 51 37.31 3.61 -13.81
C GLY A 51 38.24 3.91 -14.98
N SER A 52 37.67 3.89 -16.18
CA SER A 52 38.37 4.25 -17.41
C SER A 52 37.72 5.47 -18.07
N LEU A 53 38.54 6.43 -18.49
CA LEU A 53 38.09 7.60 -19.26
C LEU A 53 38.54 7.44 -20.73
N CYS A 54 37.59 7.44 -21.66
CA CYS A 54 37.86 7.34 -23.10
C CYS A 54 36.89 8.25 -23.87
N ASN A 55 37.42 9.15 -24.72
CA ASN A 55 36.63 10.08 -25.53
C ASN A 55 35.54 10.82 -24.72
N GLY A 56 35.90 11.37 -23.57
CA GLY A 56 34.99 12.10 -22.68
C GLY A 56 34.10 11.22 -21.80
N ILE A 57 34.06 9.90 -22.03
CA ILE A 57 33.19 8.98 -21.29
C ILE A 57 33.95 8.30 -20.16
N LEU A 58 33.57 8.62 -18.93
CA LEU A 58 34.03 7.99 -17.70
C LEU A 58 33.18 6.74 -17.42
N THR A 59 33.80 5.56 -17.45
CA THR A 59 33.14 4.29 -17.17
C THR A 59 33.56 3.75 -15.80
N CYS A 60 32.60 3.55 -14.91
CA CYS A 60 32.81 2.96 -13.60
C CYS A 60 33.28 1.50 -13.71
N HIS A 61 34.34 1.13 -12.99
CA HIS A 61 34.93 -0.21 -13.07
C HIS A 61 34.02 -1.35 -12.58
N TRP A 62 33.06 -1.06 -11.70
CA TRP A 62 32.29 -2.11 -11.04
C TRP A 62 31.13 -2.65 -11.88
N HIS A 63 30.20 -1.77 -12.25
CA HIS A 63 28.99 -2.13 -13.00
C HIS A 63 28.92 -1.45 -14.36
N HIS A 64 30.01 -0.79 -14.79
CA HIS A 64 30.13 -0.16 -16.10
C HIS A 64 29.13 0.95 -16.41
N ALA A 65 28.61 1.65 -15.38
CA ALA A 65 27.87 2.90 -15.59
C ALA A 65 28.77 3.94 -16.26
N ARG A 66 28.25 4.63 -17.27
CA ARG A 66 28.99 5.59 -18.10
C ARG A 66 28.49 7.01 -17.87
N PHE A 67 29.43 7.93 -17.75
CA PHE A 67 29.18 9.33 -17.48
C PHE A 67 29.97 10.22 -18.43
N ASP A 68 29.37 11.30 -18.90
CA ASP A 68 30.12 12.39 -19.51
C ASP A 68 30.97 13.09 -18.45
N VAL A 69 32.29 13.14 -18.64
CA VAL A 69 33.23 13.73 -17.66
C VAL A 69 33.05 15.24 -17.52
N CYS A 70 32.51 15.89 -18.55
CA CYS A 70 32.31 17.34 -18.57
C CYS A 70 31.11 17.77 -17.73
N SER A 71 29.95 17.15 -17.95
CA SER A 71 28.68 17.49 -17.29
C SER A 71 28.32 16.59 -16.10
N GLY A 72 28.95 15.42 -15.96
CA GLY A 72 28.56 14.38 -15.01
C GLY A 72 27.33 13.57 -15.42
N GLY A 73 26.71 13.89 -16.57
CA GLY A 73 25.48 13.26 -17.04
C GLY A 73 25.66 11.76 -17.33
N THR A 74 24.74 10.94 -16.83
CA THR A 74 24.74 9.49 -17.06
C THR A 74 24.19 9.13 -18.44
N LEU A 75 24.81 8.16 -19.10
CA LEU A 75 24.25 7.50 -20.29
C LEU A 75 23.42 6.26 -19.92
N ASP A 76 23.45 5.87 -18.65
CA ASP A 76 22.85 4.66 -18.12
C ASP A 76 21.79 5.03 -17.06
N PRO A 77 20.49 5.04 -17.40
CA PRO A 77 19.42 5.58 -16.53
C PRO A 77 19.24 4.89 -15.17
N TRP A 78 19.78 3.66 -15.03
CA TRP A 78 19.82 2.91 -13.78
C TRP A 78 20.87 3.44 -12.77
N ALA A 79 21.72 4.38 -13.18
CA ALA A 79 22.53 5.24 -12.32
C ALA A 79 21.94 6.67 -12.26
N ASP A 80 22.32 7.45 -11.25
CA ASP A 80 22.08 8.91 -11.26
C ASP A 80 23.25 9.64 -11.94
N ASP A 81 23.11 10.94 -12.18
CA ASP A 81 24.22 11.79 -12.63
C ASP A 81 25.27 11.96 -11.53
N VAL A 82 26.53 12.16 -11.93
CA VAL A 82 27.65 12.42 -10.99
C VAL A 82 27.67 13.91 -10.65
N PRO A 83 27.67 14.31 -9.37
CA PRO A 83 27.87 15.70 -9.00
C PRO A 83 29.18 16.29 -9.55
N VAL A 84 29.10 17.49 -10.15
CA VAL A 84 30.23 18.23 -10.70
C VAL A 84 30.59 19.41 -9.82
N HIS A 85 31.89 19.68 -9.69
CA HIS A 85 32.46 20.74 -8.89
C HIS A 85 32.96 21.89 -9.76
N GLU A 86 32.78 23.12 -9.28
CA GLU A 86 33.40 24.27 -9.92
C GLU A 86 34.91 24.24 -9.76
N LEU A 87 35.63 24.61 -10.81
CA LEU A 87 37.08 24.71 -10.78
C LEU A 87 37.56 25.99 -11.47
N THR A 88 38.78 26.38 -11.14
CA THR A 88 39.50 27.48 -11.79
C THR A 88 40.97 27.11 -11.87
N VAL A 89 41.63 27.57 -12.94
CA VAL A 89 43.06 27.38 -13.15
C VAL A 89 43.73 28.74 -13.03
N GLN A 90 44.68 28.86 -12.11
CA GLN A 90 45.45 30.09 -11.87
C GLN A 90 46.94 29.76 -11.90
N ASP A 91 47.68 30.39 -12.81
CA ASP A 91 49.12 30.16 -13.00
C ASP A 91 49.47 28.66 -13.13
N GLY A 92 48.63 27.91 -13.86
CA GLY A 92 48.78 26.47 -14.07
C GLY A 92 48.35 25.58 -12.89
N VAL A 93 47.92 26.18 -11.77
CA VAL A 93 47.43 25.47 -10.58
C VAL A 93 45.92 25.33 -10.63
N ILE A 94 45.42 24.12 -10.41
CA ILE A 94 43.99 23.79 -10.38
C ILE A 94 43.46 24.00 -8.95
N TRP A 95 42.38 24.75 -8.84
CA TRP A 95 41.63 24.95 -7.61
C TRP A 95 40.20 24.46 -7.81
N VAL A 96 39.67 23.71 -6.85
CA VAL A 96 38.31 23.13 -6.90
C VAL A 96 37.48 23.63 -5.74
N ASN A 97 36.25 24.05 -6.02
CA ASN A 97 35.24 24.34 -5.01
C ASN A 97 34.69 23.02 -4.45
N PRO A 98 34.85 22.72 -3.15
CA PRO A 98 34.37 21.47 -2.57
C PRO A 98 32.84 21.36 -2.55
N LEU A 99 32.12 22.46 -2.72
CA LEU A 99 30.67 22.44 -2.89
C LEU A 99 30.36 22.11 -4.35
N SER A 100 29.66 20.99 -4.58
CA SER A 100 29.16 20.65 -5.91
C SER A 100 28.09 21.66 -6.34
N ARG A 101 27.91 21.83 -7.65
CA ARG A 101 26.81 22.64 -8.21
C ARG A 101 25.48 21.93 -7.97
N ASN A 102 24.94 21.99 -6.76
CA ASN A 102 23.64 21.41 -6.47
C ASN A 102 22.57 22.50 -6.49
N GLY A 103 21.64 22.38 -7.43
CA GLY A 103 20.40 23.16 -7.46
C GLY A 103 19.43 22.75 -6.35
N ASN A 104 18.12 22.90 -6.60
CA ASN A 104 17.08 22.48 -5.66
C ASN A 104 17.08 20.95 -5.48
N GLN A 105 17.75 20.47 -4.43
CA GLN A 105 17.97 19.03 -4.15
C GLN A 105 16.66 18.26 -3.94
N VAL A 106 15.64 18.90 -3.36
CA VAL A 106 14.30 18.29 -3.20
C VAL A 106 13.68 18.03 -4.57
N GLN A 107 13.72 19.02 -5.46
CA GLN A 107 13.16 18.88 -6.81
C GLN A 107 13.90 17.79 -7.60
N LEU A 108 15.22 17.72 -7.49
CA LEU A 108 16.03 16.65 -8.08
C LEU A 108 15.56 15.27 -7.62
N TYR A 109 15.35 15.06 -6.32
CA TYR A 109 14.84 13.76 -5.83
C TYR A 109 13.39 13.49 -6.28
N LYS A 110 12.53 14.50 -6.37
CA LYS A 110 11.16 14.33 -6.92
C LYS A 110 11.22 13.88 -8.38
N ASP A 111 12.12 14.44 -9.19
CA ASP A 111 12.29 14.08 -10.59
C ASP A 111 12.93 12.70 -10.75
N ARG A 112 13.93 12.36 -9.92
CA ARG A 112 14.49 11.00 -9.88
C ARG A 112 13.47 9.96 -9.43
N LEU A 113 12.59 10.28 -8.49
CA LEU A 113 11.50 9.38 -8.11
C LEU A 113 10.59 9.11 -9.31
N ARG A 114 10.17 10.16 -10.04
CA ARG A 114 9.35 10.03 -11.26
C ARG A 114 10.02 9.18 -12.33
N ASN A 115 11.29 9.44 -12.62
CA ASN A 115 12.06 8.66 -13.59
C ASN A 115 12.19 7.18 -13.15
N GLY A 116 12.42 6.96 -11.85
CA GLY A 116 12.54 5.62 -11.27
C GLY A 116 11.25 4.82 -11.38
N ILE A 117 10.08 5.41 -11.07
CA ILE A 117 8.79 4.72 -11.21
C ILE A 117 8.39 4.53 -12.68
N GLU A 118 8.66 5.49 -13.56
CA GLU A 118 8.38 5.38 -15.00
C GLU A 118 9.18 4.27 -15.68
N GLN A 119 10.46 4.14 -15.33
CA GLN A 119 11.36 3.13 -15.88
C GLN A 119 11.38 1.83 -15.06
N ASN A 120 10.61 1.75 -13.97
CA ASN A 120 10.56 0.62 -13.06
C ASN A 120 11.94 0.20 -12.51
N ILE A 121 12.72 1.19 -12.04
CA ILE A 121 14.09 0.99 -11.54
C ILE A 121 14.10 1.10 -10.01
N GLY A 122 14.08 -0.06 -9.33
CA GLY A 122 13.96 -0.14 -7.87
C GLY A 122 15.01 0.64 -7.08
N LEU A 123 16.29 0.57 -7.45
CA LEU A 123 17.34 1.30 -6.72
C LEU A 123 17.17 2.82 -6.82
N VAL A 124 16.77 3.34 -7.99
CA VAL A 124 16.52 4.78 -8.20
C VAL A 124 15.32 5.23 -7.35
N ILE A 125 14.24 4.45 -7.33
CA ILE A 125 13.08 4.70 -6.45
C ILE A 125 13.53 4.76 -4.99
N ALA A 126 14.26 3.75 -4.52
CA ALA A 126 14.72 3.67 -3.13
C ALA A 126 15.62 4.85 -2.73
N LYS A 127 16.59 5.23 -3.58
CA LYS A 127 17.46 6.38 -3.31
C LYS A 127 16.71 7.70 -3.28
N ALA A 128 15.73 7.88 -4.17
CA ALA A 128 14.91 9.08 -4.20
C ALA A 128 14.03 9.20 -2.94
N ILE A 129 13.42 8.09 -2.47
CA ILE A 129 12.66 8.06 -1.21
C ILE A 129 13.55 8.49 -0.03
N VAL A 130 14.72 7.87 0.11
CA VAL A 130 15.66 8.21 1.20
C VAL A 130 16.05 9.69 1.10
N GLY A 131 16.43 10.17 -0.09
CA GLY A 131 16.80 11.57 -0.29
C GLY A 131 15.69 12.56 0.06
N LEU A 132 14.44 12.27 -0.32
CA LEU A 132 13.27 13.10 0.02
C LEU A 132 13.00 13.11 1.52
N MET A 133 13.04 11.95 2.18
CA MET A 133 12.82 11.84 3.63
C MET A 133 13.91 12.55 4.43
N GLU A 134 15.19 12.41 4.06
CA GLU A 134 16.27 13.14 4.72
C GLU A 134 16.21 14.66 4.46
N ALA A 135 15.66 15.07 3.32
CA ALA A 135 15.39 16.47 3.02
C ALA A 135 14.14 17.04 3.73
N GLY A 136 13.46 16.24 4.56
CA GLY A 136 12.28 16.66 5.34
C GLY A 136 11.00 16.78 4.53
N VAL A 137 10.92 16.18 3.34
CA VAL A 137 9.68 16.11 2.57
C VAL A 137 8.70 15.18 3.28
N PRO A 138 7.44 15.59 3.51
CA PRO A 138 6.44 14.73 4.13
C PRO A 138 6.26 13.42 3.36
N GLU A 139 6.22 12.29 4.06
CA GLU A 139 6.10 10.97 3.45
C GLU A 139 4.82 10.82 2.61
N THR A 140 3.75 11.53 2.97
CA THR A 140 2.50 11.59 2.22
C THR A 140 2.63 12.30 0.88
N GLU A 141 3.50 13.31 0.75
CA GLU A 141 3.82 13.92 -0.54
C GLU A 141 4.59 12.95 -1.44
N ILE A 142 5.45 12.11 -0.86
CA ILE A 142 6.19 11.08 -1.60
C ILE A 142 5.21 10.03 -2.14
N ALA A 143 4.25 9.59 -1.32
CA ALA A 143 3.19 8.68 -1.75
C ALA A 143 2.30 9.30 -2.83
N ALA A 144 1.97 10.60 -2.72
CA ALA A 144 1.17 11.31 -3.72
C ALA A 144 1.79 11.25 -5.13
N ILE A 145 3.12 11.36 -5.26
CA ILE A 145 3.81 11.23 -6.56
C ILE A 145 3.53 9.86 -7.19
N GLY A 146 3.55 8.79 -6.39
CA GLY A 146 3.22 7.44 -6.85
C GLY A 146 1.76 7.28 -7.25
N ILE A 147 0.84 7.82 -6.45
CA ILE A 147 -0.60 7.78 -6.73
C ILE A 147 -0.89 8.49 -8.05
N GLU A 148 -0.39 9.71 -8.22
CA GLU A 148 -0.57 10.49 -9.45
C GLU A 148 -0.01 9.80 -10.69
N PHE A 149 1.13 9.12 -10.56
CA PHE A 149 1.70 8.32 -11.63
C PHE A 149 0.81 7.12 -11.95
N GLY A 150 0.46 6.30 -10.96
CA GLY A 150 -0.25 5.05 -11.18
C GLY A 150 -1.64 5.24 -11.81
N VAL A 151 -2.39 6.25 -11.39
CA VAL A 151 -3.73 6.54 -11.94
C VAL A 151 -3.69 7.01 -13.41
N LYS A 152 -2.54 7.50 -13.88
CA LYS A 152 -2.32 7.96 -15.26
C LYS A 152 -1.61 6.93 -16.13
N GLN A 153 -0.69 6.15 -15.58
CA GLN A 153 0.19 5.27 -16.35
C GLN A 153 -0.22 3.79 -16.31
N ARG A 154 -1.31 3.47 -15.63
CA ARG A 154 -1.98 2.17 -15.74
C ARG A 154 -3.28 2.31 -16.53
N ARG A 155 -3.28 1.88 -17.79
CA ARG A 155 -4.43 1.93 -18.70
C ARG A 155 -5.65 1.18 -18.16
N GLN A 156 -5.45 0.08 -17.44
CA GLN A 156 -6.52 -0.69 -16.80
C GLN A 156 -7.10 0.01 -15.55
N GLY A 157 -6.57 1.18 -15.16
CA GLY A 157 -7.06 1.95 -14.02
C GLY A 157 -6.46 1.50 -12.69
N TRP A 158 -7.22 1.58 -11.60
CA TRP A 158 -6.78 1.21 -10.25
C TRP A 158 -6.41 -0.27 -10.17
N GLY A 159 -5.35 -0.58 -9.42
CA GLY A 159 -4.77 -1.93 -9.35
C GLY A 159 -4.08 -2.19 -8.01
N SER A 160 -3.46 -3.36 -7.89
CA SER A 160 -2.82 -3.80 -6.64
C SER A 160 -1.68 -2.86 -6.23
N GLY A 161 -0.94 -2.27 -7.16
CA GLY A 161 0.15 -1.33 -6.84
C GLY A 161 -0.32 -0.09 -6.08
N LEU A 162 -1.40 0.54 -6.56
CA LEU A 162 -2.02 1.70 -5.90
C LEU A 162 -2.69 1.34 -4.57
N THR A 163 -3.30 0.15 -4.48
CA THR A 163 -3.85 -0.37 -3.23
C THR A 163 -2.75 -0.57 -2.18
N ILE A 164 -1.61 -1.19 -2.54
CA ILE A 164 -0.45 -1.34 -1.64
C ILE A 164 0.07 0.03 -1.21
N LEU A 165 0.28 0.95 -2.16
CA LEU A 165 0.81 2.27 -1.85
C LEU A 165 -0.09 3.04 -0.88
N THR A 166 -1.41 2.97 -1.07
CA THR A 166 -2.36 3.64 -0.18
C THR A 166 -2.40 3.00 1.20
N ALA A 167 -2.47 1.67 1.27
CA ALA A 167 -2.41 0.92 2.53
C ALA A 167 -1.12 1.24 3.30
N MET A 168 0.02 1.24 2.61
CA MET A 168 1.31 1.58 3.21
C MET A 168 1.41 3.03 3.66
N ALA A 169 0.80 3.98 2.94
CA ALA A 169 0.71 5.37 3.36
C ALA A 169 -0.13 5.54 4.65
N ASN A 170 -1.23 4.80 4.79
CA ASN A 170 -2.08 4.84 5.98
C ASN A 170 -1.36 4.36 7.25
N ILE A 171 -0.46 3.38 7.14
CA ILE A 171 0.23 2.78 8.29
C ILE A 171 1.55 3.47 8.65
N LEU A 172 2.00 4.48 7.91
CA LEU A 172 3.26 5.22 8.20
C LEU A 172 3.36 5.69 9.66
N PRO A 173 2.29 6.19 10.32
CA PRO A 173 2.35 6.60 11.73
C PRO A 173 2.68 5.46 12.71
N LYS A 174 2.46 4.20 12.31
CA LYS A 174 2.74 3.01 13.12
C LYS A 174 4.17 2.52 12.97
N LEU A 175 4.94 3.10 12.06
CA LEU A 175 6.28 2.66 11.70
C LEU A 175 7.35 3.64 12.15
N ASP A 176 8.50 3.09 12.53
CA ASP A 176 9.75 3.82 12.65
C ASP A 176 10.30 4.26 11.29
N LYS A 177 11.39 5.03 11.30
CA LYS A 177 11.98 5.60 10.09
C LYS A 177 12.35 4.55 9.03
N GLN A 178 12.89 3.40 9.44
CA GLN A 178 13.27 2.34 8.51
C GLN A 178 12.03 1.66 7.93
N GLY A 179 11.03 1.39 8.77
CA GLY A 179 9.74 0.87 8.34
C GLY A 179 9.06 1.80 7.33
N ARG A 180 9.05 3.12 7.56
CA ARG A 180 8.47 4.10 6.62
C ARG A 180 9.15 4.09 5.26
N ILE A 181 10.47 4.00 5.22
CA ILE A 181 11.23 3.89 3.96
C ILE A 181 10.81 2.61 3.21
N LEU A 182 10.75 1.47 3.91
CA LEU A 182 10.34 0.21 3.28
C LEU A 182 8.88 0.25 2.82
N ALA A 183 7.98 0.86 3.59
CA ALA A 183 6.57 1.02 3.24
C ALA A 183 6.38 1.82 1.95
N LEU A 184 7.02 2.99 1.86
CA LEU A 184 7.04 3.80 0.64
C LEU A 184 7.68 3.06 -0.53
N PHE A 185 8.80 2.37 -0.29
CA PHE A 185 9.51 1.64 -1.32
C PHE A 185 8.68 0.50 -1.90
N GLN A 186 8.05 -0.31 -1.05
CA GLN A 186 7.16 -1.39 -1.49
C GLN A 186 5.97 -0.82 -2.27
N GLY A 187 5.30 0.23 -1.77
CA GLY A 187 4.18 0.85 -2.47
C GLY A 187 4.55 1.42 -3.85
N LEU A 188 5.64 2.19 -3.92
CA LEU A 188 6.09 2.83 -5.16
C LEU A 188 6.62 1.82 -6.18
N LEU A 189 7.36 0.80 -5.73
CA LEU A 189 7.85 -0.26 -6.61
C LEU A 189 6.72 -1.11 -7.18
N HIS A 190 5.72 -1.49 -6.38
CA HIS A 190 4.56 -2.22 -6.89
C HIS A 190 3.72 -1.37 -7.83
N THR A 191 3.57 -0.07 -7.55
CA THR A 191 2.92 0.87 -8.49
C THR A 191 3.66 0.92 -9.82
N ALA A 192 5.00 1.06 -9.80
CA ALA A 192 5.83 1.06 -11.00
C ALA A 192 5.68 -0.23 -11.81
N ARG A 193 5.72 -1.40 -11.15
CA ARG A 193 5.56 -2.71 -11.78
C ARG A 193 4.18 -2.92 -12.40
N ASP A 194 3.12 -2.51 -11.71
CA ASP A 194 1.73 -2.65 -12.18
C ASP A 194 1.41 -1.68 -13.34
N SER A 195 2.14 -0.57 -13.46
CA SER A 195 2.05 0.37 -14.60
C SER A 195 2.98 0.04 -15.77
N ALA A 196 4.04 -0.76 -15.56
CA ALA A 196 5.06 -1.03 -16.57
C ALA A 196 4.44 -1.65 -17.84
N GLY A 197 4.61 -0.98 -18.99
CA GLY A 197 4.08 -1.43 -20.27
C GLY A 197 2.56 -1.32 -20.45
N SER A 198 1.83 -0.76 -19.47
CA SER A 198 0.36 -0.62 -19.52
C SER A 198 -0.10 0.51 -20.45
N GLY A 199 0.66 1.60 -20.51
CA GLY A 199 0.38 2.79 -21.31
C GLY A 199 -0.50 3.81 -20.59
N THR A 200 -0.58 5.02 -21.15
CA THR A 200 -1.28 6.14 -20.52
C THR A 200 -2.80 6.00 -20.63
N ARG A 201 -3.48 6.33 -19.53
CA ARG A 201 -4.93 6.46 -19.42
C ARG A 201 -5.35 7.90 -19.70
N PHE A 202 -6.26 8.08 -20.64
CA PHE A 202 -6.86 9.37 -20.97
C PHE A 202 -8.28 9.43 -20.42
N LEU A 203 -8.64 10.53 -19.77
CA LEU A 203 -10.01 10.75 -19.30
C LEU A 203 -10.92 11.15 -20.47
N LEU A 204 -12.18 10.74 -20.39
CA LEU A 204 -13.25 11.27 -21.23
C LEU A 204 -13.69 12.66 -20.74
N ASP A 205 -14.38 13.40 -21.60
CA ASP A 205 -14.99 14.67 -21.21
C ASP A 205 -16.36 14.46 -20.54
N PRO A 206 -16.71 15.30 -19.56
CA PRO A 206 -18.06 15.34 -18.98
C PRO A 206 -19.12 15.71 -20.03
N LEU A 207 -20.39 15.63 -19.65
CA LEU A 207 -21.50 16.07 -20.51
C LEU A 207 -21.46 17.61 -20.69
N PRO A 208 -21.65 18.13 -21.92
CA PRO A 208 -21.66 19.57 -22.16
C PRO A 208 -22.92 20.22 -21.58
N ASP A 209 -22.74 21.35 -20.88
CA ASP A 209 -23.80 22.30 -20.46
C ASP A 209 -25.07 21.64 -19.88
N THR A 210 -24.89 20.61 -19.04
CA THR A 210 -26.00 19.83 -18.51
C THR A 210 -26.58 20.40 -17.22
N THR A 211 -27.91 20.39 -17.10
CA THR A 211 -28.66 20.73 -15.88
C THR A 211 -29.28 19.49 -15.23
N VAL A 212 -28.80 18.30 -15.62
CA VAL A 212 -29.29 17.01 -15.11
C VAL A 212 -29.00 16.92 -13.61
N SER A 213 -30.00 16.48 -12.85
CA SER A 213 -29.87 16.34 -11.40
C SER A 213 -28.90 15.23 -11.02
N GLU A 214 -28.32 15.35 -9.83
CA GLU A 214 -27.39 14.35 -9.29
C GLU A 214 -28.04 12.96 -9.16
N GLU A 215 -29.31 12.89 -8.78
CA GLU A 215 -30.05 11.63 -8.69
C GLU A 215 -30.16 10.95 -10.06
N ARG A 216 -30.36 11.75 -11.11
CA ARG A 216 -30.43 11.24 -12.48
C ARG A 216 -29.06 10.79 -12.99
N LEU A 217 -27.99 11.53 -12.68
CA LEU A 217 -26.61 11.10 -13.01
C LEU A 217 -26.26 9.78 -12.31
N THR A 218 -26.66 9.64 -11.04
CA THR A 218 -26.47 8.43 -10.25
C THR A 218 -27.23 7.24 -10.84
N GLN A 219 -28.49 7.47 -11.24
CA GLN A 219 -29.29 6.45 -11.92
C GLN A 219 -28.65 6.01 -13.25
N TRP A 220 -28.24 6.95 -14.10
CA TRP A 220 -27.61 6.62 -15.38
C TRP A 220 -26.27 5.91 -15.19
N TYR A 221 -25.48 6.28 -14.17
CA TYR A 221 -24.23 5.59 -13.88
C TYR A 221 -24.48 4.13 -13.52
N ARG A 222 -25.47 3.87 -12.67
CA ARG A 222 -25.92 2.53 -12.32
C ARG A 222 -26.36 1.73 -13.56
N GLU A 223 -27.17 2.33 -14.43
CA GLU A 223 -27.62 1.72 -15.68
C GLU A 223 -26.43 1.39 -16.62
N CYS A 224 -25.45 2.28 -16.73
CA CYS A 224 -24.21 2.02 -17.46
C CYS A 224 -23.44 0.83 -16.89
N ILE A 225 -23.28 0.74 -15.56
CA ILE A 225 -22.58 -0.37 -14.91
C ILE A 225 -23.33 -1.70 -15.12
N GLU A 226 -24.66 -1.71 -15.05
CA GLU A 226 -25.46 -2.92 -15.29
C GLU A 226 -25.16 -3.52 -16.67
N VAL A 227 -25.08 -2.67 -17.71
CA VAL A 227 -24.77 -3.10 -19.08
C VAL A 227 -23.29 -3.06 -19.43
N ARG A 228 -22.40 -2.93 -18.43
CA ARG A 228 -20.93 -2.92 -18.57
C ARG A 228 -20.38 -1.79 -19.47
N ASP A 229 -21.11 -0.68 -19.61
CA ASP A 229 -20.67 0.52 -20.33
C ASP A 229 -19.79 1.41 -19.43
N THR A 230 -18.52 1.04 -19.33
CA THR A 230 -17.52 1.79 -18.55
C THR A 230 -17.25 3.19 -19.11
N ARG A 231 -17.47 3.43 -20.40
CA ARG A 231 -17.27 4.76 -21.01
C ARG A 231 -18.40 5.71 -20.64
N GLY A 232 -19.65 5.26 -20.72
CA GLY A 232 -20.80 6.01 -20.24
C GLY A 232 -20.68 6.32 -18.75
N ALA A 233 -20.35 5.31 -17.94
CA ALA A 233 -20.14 5.47 -16.51
C ALA A 233 -19.04 6.48 -16.17
N GLU A 234 -17.89 6.45 -16.85
CA GLU A 234 -16.82 7.43 -16.64
C GLU A 234 -17.29 8.86 -16.94
N ARG A 235 -17.97 9.10 -18.07
CA ARG A 235 -18.48 10.42 -18.41
C ARG A 235 -19.47 10.95 -17.38
N LEU A 236 -20.35 10.09 -16.87
CA LEU A 236 -21.33 10.46 -15.84
C LEU A 236 -20.68 10.79 -14.50
N LEU A 237 -19.68 10.00 -14.10
CA LEU A 237 -18.88 10.28 -12.91
C LEU A 237 -18.19 11.64 -13.02
N LEU A 238 -17.50 11.91 -14.14
CA LEU A 238 -16.82 13.17 -14.37
C LEU A 238 -17.80 14.35 -14.44
N THR A 239 -19.01 14.13 -14.96
CA THR A 239 -20.08 15.13 -14.96
C THR A 239 -20.55 15.45 -13.55
N ALA A 240 -20.74 14.44 -12.69
CA ALA A 240 -21.11 14.64 -11.30
C ALA A 240 -20.02 15.42 -10.53
N MET A 241 -18.75 15.11 -10.77
CA MET A 241 -17.62 15.86 -10.19
C MET A 241 -17.60 17.32 -10.68
N GLN A 242 -17.80 17.57 -11.97
CA GLN A 242 -17.86 18.93 -12.52
C GLN A 242 -19.04 19.73 -11.97
N ALA A 243 -20.17 19.07 -11.70
CA ALA A 243 -21.34 19.66 -11.06
C ALA A 243 -21.15 19.96 -9.56
N GLY A 244 -19.99 19.61 -8.98
CA GLY A 244 -19.65 19.89 -7.59
C GLY A 244 -20.16 18.84 -6.58
N ALA A 245 -20.42 17.60 -7.03
CA ALA A 245 -20.72 16.51 -6.10
C ALA A 245 -19.55 16.30 -5.12
N ASP A 246 -19.86 16.28 -3.82
CA ASP A 246 -18.87 16.04 -2.78
C ASP A 246 -18.42 14.57 -2.71
N GLU A 247 -17.39 14.31 -1.92
CA GLU A 247 -16.82 12.97 -1.77
C GLU A 247 -17.83 11.94 -1.27
N MET A 248 -18.74 12.32 -0.36
CA MET A 248 -19.73 11.42 0.22
C MET A 248 -20.76 10.98 -0.82
N ARG A 249 -21.19 11.92 -1.67
CA ARG A 249 -22.11 11.69 -2.78
C ARG A 249 -21.47 10.83 -3.88
N LEU A 250 -20.23 11.14 -4.26
CA LEU A 250 -19.47 10.34 -5.22
C LEU A 250 -19.24 8.92 -4.70
N PHE A 251 -18.87 8.77 -3.43
CA PHE A 251 -18.72 7.46 -2.80
C PHE A 251 -20.02 6.69 -2.86
N THR A 252 -21.13 7.32 -2.48
CA THR A 252 -22.48 6.73 -2.53
C THR A 252 -22.84 6.24 -3.94
N MET A 253 -22.65 7.08 -4.95
CA MET A 253 -22.94 6.77 -6.35
C MET A 253 -22.15 5.54 -6.83
N MET A 254 -20.85 5.49 -6.53
CA MET A 254 -19.98 4.39 -6.96
C MET A 254 -20.23 3.11 -6.13
N SER A 255 -20.33 3.22 -4.81
CA SER A 255 -20.56 2.07 -3.92
C SER A 255 -21.91 1.40 -4.16
N MET A 256 -22.94 2.19 -4.54
CA MET A 256 -24.25 1.65 -4.93
C MET A 256 -24.09 0.70 -6.13
N ALA A 257 -23.41 1.12 -7.20
CA ALA A 257 -23.20 0.28 -8.37
C ALA A 257 -22.36 -0.98 -8.05
N VAL A 258 -21.41 -0.87 -7.12
CA VAL A 258 -20.60 -2.01 -6.65
C VAL A 258 -21.42 -3.00 -5.80
N THR A 259 -22.46 -2.55 -5.11
CA THR A 259 -23.26 -3.36 -4.18
C THR A 259 -24.63 -3.76 -4.73
N ASP A 260 -24.92 -3.44 -6.00
CA ASP A 260 -26.05 -4.04 -6.73
C ASP A 260 -25.84 -5.53 -7.02
N HIS A 261 -24.58 -5.96 -7.14
CA HIS A 261 -24.20 -7.35 -7.32
C HIS A 261 -23.39 -7.88 -6.15
N PHE A 262 -23.38 -9.20 -5.99
CA PHE A 262 -22.94 -9.81 -4.76
C PHE A 262 -21.44 -10.02 -4.82
N TYR A 263 -20.73 -9.49 -3.81
CA TYR A 263 -19.32 -9.79 -3.57
C TYR A 263 -18.46 -9.76 -4.85
N ILE A 264 -18.57 -8.66 -5.60
CA ILE A 264 -17.98 -8.52 -6.95
C ILE A 264 -16.47 -8.76 -6.92
N ASN A 265 -15.96 -9.54 -7.89
CA ASN A 265 -14.55 -9.88 -8.03
C ASN A 265 -13.92 -10.49 -6.76
N GLY A 266 -14.70 -11.29 -6.03
CA GLY A 266 -14.25 -11.87 -4.75
C GLY A 266 -14.04 -10.81 -3.66
N GLY A 267 -14.76 -9.68 -3.73
CA GLY A 267 -14.68 -8.59 -2.76
C GLY A 267 -13.69 -7.47 -3.11
N HIS A 268 -12.76 -7.71 -4.05
CA HIS A 268 -11.73 -6.73 -4.44
C HIS A 268 -12.29 -5.40 -4.92
N THR A 269 -13.42 -5.42 -5.65
CA THR A 269 -13.97 -4.19 -6.21
C THR A 269 -14.27 -3.18 -5.12
N LEU A 270 -14.94 -3.58 -4.04
CA LEU A 270 -15.27 -2.66 -2.95
C LEU A 270 -14.02 -2.26 -2.14
N ASP A 271 -13.08 -3.18 -1.92
CA ASP A 271 -11.80 -2.87 -1.28
C ASP A 271 -11.03 -1.80 -2.05
N PHE A 272 -10.93 -1.93 -3.37
CA PHE A 272 -10.21 -0.96 -4.21
C PHE A 272 -10.93 0.40 -4.21
N HIS A 273 -12.26 0.41 -4.20
CA HIS A 273 -13.02 1.65 -4.03
C HIS A 273 -12.71 2.29 -2.68
N ASN A 274 -12.76 1.54 -1.57
CA ASN A 274 -12.44 2.09 -0.26
C ASN A 274 -11.02 2.68 -0.22
N LYS A 275 -10.02 1.96 -0.72
CA LYS A 275 -8.63 2.42 -0.75
C LYS A 275 -8.43 3.63 -1.68
N ALA A 276 -9.08 3.68 -2.83
CA ALA A 276 -9.06 4.86 -3.69
C ALA A 276 -9.64 6.11 -3.00
N PHE A 277 -10.74 5.97 -2.25
CA PHE A 277 -11.31 7.09 -1.48
C PHE A 277 -10.40 7.52 -0.32
N GLU A 278 -9.80 6.58 0.40
CA GLU A 278 -8.79 6.92 1.42
C GLU A 278 -7.59 7.68 0.84
N SER A 279 -7.21 7.40 -0.41
CA SER A 279 -6.08 8.04 -1.09
C SER A 279 -6.33 9.52 -1.43
N LEU A 280 -7.61 9.97 -1.46
CA LEU A 280 -7.97 11.35 -1.81
C LEU A 280 -7.40 12.39 -0.84
N LYS A 281 -7.10 12.00 0.40
CA LYS A 281 -6.46 12.87 1.41
C LYS A 281 -4.97 13.14 1.11
N TYR A 282 -4.35 12.38 0.20
CA TYR A 282 -2.95 12.54 -0.16
C TYR A 282 -2.74 13.32 -1.46
N VAL A 283 -3.76 13.47 -2.31
CA VAL A 283 -3.64 14.08 -3.63
C VAL A 283 -4.39 15.40 -3.74
N GLY A 284 -3.92 16.28 -4.63
CA GLY A 284 -4.59 17.56 -4.93
C GLY A 284 -5.93 17.36 -5.66
N GLU A 285 -6.78 18.40 -5.64
CA GLU A 285 -8.15 18.36 -6.22
C GLU A 285 -8.17 17.93 -7.68
N GLU A 286 -7.25 18.45 -8.50
CA GLU A 286 -7.13 18.10 -9.93
C GLU A 286 -6.86 16.61 -10.19
N GLN A 287 -6.26 15.91 -9.22
CA GLN A 287 -5.92 14.50 -9.35
C GLN A 287 -7.06 13.58 -8.90
N ARG A 288 -8.02 14.09 -8.11
CA ARG A 288 -9.16 13.29 -7.59
C ARG A 288 -9.99 12.69 -8.71
N LYS A 289 -10.18 13.42 -9.82
CA LYS A 289 -10.90 12.89 -11.01
C LYS A 289 -10.19 11.70 -11.64
N TYR A 290 -8.85 11.69 -11.66
CA TYR A 290 -8.10 10.55 -12.15
C TYR A 290 -8.19 9.36 -11.19
N VAL A 291 -8.09 9.60 -9.88
CA VAL A 291 -8.25 8.55 -8.86
C VAL A 291 -9.60 7.86 -9.00
N LEU A 292 -10.71 8.60 -8.96
CA LEU A 292 -12.04 8.00 -8.99
C LEU A 292 -12.36 7.38 -10.36
N ALA A 293 -12.05 8.05 -11.47
CA ALA A 293 -12.27 7.48 -12.79
C ALA A 293 -11.43 6.21 -13.04
N SER A 294 -10.26 6.07 -12.39
CA SER A 294 -9.44 4.87 -12.52
C SER A 294 -10.10 3.60 -11.98
N LEU A 295 -11.14 3.70 -11.14
CA LEU A 295 -11.90 2.54 -10.67
C LEU A 295 -12.87 1.99 -11.73
N VAL A 296 -13.42 2.85 -12.59
CA VAL A 296 -14.50 2.51 -13.52
C VAL A 296 -14.17 1.34 -14.46
N PRO A 297 -12.97 1.23 -15.06
CA PRO A 297 -12.64 0.11 -15.96
C PRO A 297 -12.87 -1.27 -15.35
N MET A 298 -12.65 -1.43 -14.04
CA MET A 298 -12.76 -2.73 -13.37
C MET A 298 -14.20 -3.26 -13.30
N LEU A 299 -15.19 -2.40 -13.51
CA LEU A 299 -16.61 -2.75 -13.51
C LEU A 299 -17.06 -3.34 -14.85
N GLY A 300 -16.28 -3.18 -15.93
CA GLY A 300 -16.65 -3.68 -17.26
C GLY A 300 -16.65 -5.21 -17.36
N ASP A 301 -15.64 -5.86 -16.79
CA ASP A 301 -15.46 -7.33 -16.88
C ASP A 301 -15.60 -8.02 -15.52
N ALA A 302 -16.30 -7.39 -14.59
CA ALA A 302 -16.41 -7.88 -13.22
C ALA A 302 -17.18 -9.21 -13.13
N SER A 303 -16.69 -10.12 -12.29
CA SER A 303 -17.41 -11.33 -11.89
C SER A 303 -18.40 -11.01 -10.76
N ARG A 304 -19.60 -11.58 -10.87
CA ARG A 304 -20.70 -11.38 -9.92
C ARG A 304 -20.88 -12.70 -9.14
N SER A 305 -20.78 -12.66 -7.82
CA SER A 305 -20.73 -13.90 -7.03
C SER A 305 -22.04 -14.67 -7.05
N GLU A 306 -23.17 -13.98 -7.26
CA GLU A 306 -24.48 -14.62 -7.45
C GLU A 306 -24.54 -15.53 -8.68
N GLU A 307 -23.63 -15.39 -9.65
CA GLU A 307 -23.52 -16.25 -10.83
C GLU A 307 -22.72 -17.53 -10.55
N LEU A 308 -22.04 -17.61 -9.40
CA LEU A 308 -21.14 -18.72 -9.06
C LEU A 308 -21.88 -19.88 -8.42
N HIS A 309 -21.40 -21.09 -8.71
CA HIS A 309 -21.94 -22.33 -8.14
C HIS A 309 -21.95 -22.32 -6.61
N SER A 310 -20.86 -21.86 -5.98
CA SER A 310 -20.70 -21.83 -4.52
C SER A 310 -21.72 -20.95 -3.80
N TRP A 311 -22.31 -19.97 -4.48
CA TRP A 311 -23.33 -19.08 -3.90
C TRP A 311 -24.77 -19.58 -4.14
N GLN A 312 -24.97 -20.49 -5.09
CA GLN A 312 -26.30 -21.02 -5.43
C GLN A 312 -26.55 -22.45 -4.94
N SER A 313 -25.50 -23.25 -4.71
CA SER A 313 -25.63 -24.69 -4.40
C SER A 313 -24.53 -25.18 -3.44
N PRO A 314 -24.82 -26.13 -2.52
CA PRO A 314 -26.12 -26.77 -2.28
C PRO A 314 -27.11 -25.91 -1.49
N VAL A 315 -26.62 -24.84 -0.85
CA VAL A 315 -27.46 -23.86 -0.15
C VAL A 315 -27.51 -22.60 -1.01
N ASN A 316 -28.72 -22.18 -1.39
CA ASN A 316 -28.93 -20.96 -2.15
C ASN A 316 -28.80 -19.74 -1.23
N LEU A 317 -27.69 -19.00 -1.37
CA LEU A 317 -27.44 -17.74 -0.65
C LEU A 317 -28.07 -16.56 -1.37
N VAL A 318 -28.33 -16.66 -2.67
CA VAL A 318 -28.78 -15.54 -3.50
C VAL A 318 -30.20 -15.11 -3.18
N GLN A 319 -31.16 -16.05 -3.22
CA GLN A 319 -32.57 -15.75 -3.03
C GLN A 319 -32.88 -15.08 -1.67
N PRO A 320 -32.42 -15.62 -0.52
CA PRO A 320 -32.68 -14.99 0.79
C PRO A 320 -32.12 -13.58 0.91
N LEU A 321 -30.98 -13.30 0.26
CA LEU A 321 -30.38 -11.97 0.25
C LEU A 321 -31.21 -11.00 -0.60
N THR A 322 -31.64 -11.41 -1.79
CA THR A 322 -32.54 -10.60 -2.63
C THR A 322 -33.83 -10.26 -1.89
N GLU A 323 -34.47 -11.24 -1.25
CA GLU A 323 -35.68 -11.02 -0.44
C GLU A 323 -35.43 -10.06 0.72
N ALA A 324 -34.28 -10.17 1.40
CA ALA A 324 -33.90 -9.24 2.46
C ALA A 324 -33.71 -7.80 1.94
N PHE A 325 -33.09 -7.64 0.77
CA PHE A 325 -32.85 -6.32 0.17
C PHE A 325 -34.14 -5.65 -0.31
N GLU A 326 -35.06 -6.42 -0.91
CA GLU A 326 -36.39 -5.94 -1.27
C GLU A 326 -37.12 -5.42 -0.03
N GLU A 327 -37.15 -6.21 1.05
CA GLU A 327 -37.83 -5.82 2.29
C GLU A 327 -37.21 -4.59 2.95
N LEU A 328 -35.88 -4.51 3.02
CA LEU A 328 -35.16 -3.34 3.53
C LEU A 328 -35.41 -2.09 2.68
N SER A 329 -35.51 -2.23 1.36
CA SER A 329 -35.80 -1.10 0.46
C SER A 329 -37.21 -0.55 0.64
N VAL A 330 -38.19 -1.41 0.94
CA VAL A 330 -39.60 -1.03 1.13
C VAL A 330 -39.84 -0.41 2.50
N LYS A 331 -39.28 -1.03 3.56
CA LYS A 331 -39.51 -0.60 4.94
C LYS A 331 -38.57 0.52 5.39
N GLY A 332 -37.45 0.70 4.68
CA GLY A 332 -36.35 1.57 5.10
C GLY A 332 -35.53 0.94 6.23
N VAL A 333 -34.29 1.39 6.38
CA VAL A 333 -33.49 1.13 7.58
C VAL A 333 -33.92 2.15 8.63
N SER A 334 -34.51 1.69 9.73
CA SER A 334 -34.97 2.57 10.82
C SER A 334 -33.77 3.33 11.40
N SER A 335 -33.79 4.67 11.37
CA SER A 335 -32.76 5.53 11.98
C SER A 335 -33.09 5.92 13.43
N GLY A 336 -33.93 5.15 14.11
CA GLY A 336 -34.40 5.46 15.46
C GLY A 336 -33.55 4.83 16.56
N ASP A 337 -33.05 5.66 17.47
CA ASP A 337 -32.81 5.25 18.86
C ASP A 337 -34.10 4.63 19.39
N VAL A 338 -34.11 3.30 19.58
CA VAL A 338 -34.92 2.48 20.50
C VAL A 338 -35.22 1.12 19.85
N GLY A 339 -34.58 0.06 20.35
CA GLY A 339 -35.35 -1.16 20.67
C GLY A 339 -34.87 -2.54 20.24
N SER A 340 -33.77 -2.69 19.49
CA SER A 340 -33.19 -4.03 19.24
C SER A 340 -31.67 -3.97 19.19
N CYS A 341 -31.03 -3.94 20.36
CA CYS A 341 -29.59 -4.15 20.49
C CYS A 341 -29.35 -5.66 20.47
N ILE A 342 -28.98 -6.20 19.31
CA ILE A 342 -28.41 -7.55 19.26
C ILE A 342 -27.10 -7.50 20.05
N ASP A 343 -26.92 -8.43 20.97
CA ASP A 343 -25.66 -8.57 21.70
C ASP A 343 -24.50 -8.85 20.73
N ASP A 344 -23.41 -8.10 20.86
CA ASP A 344 -22.28 -8.20 19.94
C ASP A 344 -21.68 -9.62 19.90
N GLY A 345 -21.69 -10.31 21.05
CA GLY A 345 -21.24 -11.70 21.18
C GLY A 345 -22.18 -12.67 20.47
N GLU A 346 -23.49 -12.51 20.63
CA GLU A 346 -24.50 -13.30 19.93
C GLU A 346 -24.40 -13.12 18.41
N LEU A 347 -24.23 -11.88 17.93
CA LEU A 347 -24.05 -11.61 16.51
C LEU A 347 -22.76 -12.25 15.96
N LEU A 348 -21.65 -12.11 16.68
CA LEU A 348 -20.38 -12.74 16.31
C LEU A 348 -20.51 -14.27 16.20
N GLN A 349 -21.19 -14.92 17.15
CA GLN A 349 -21.44 -16.36 17.06
C GLN A 349 -22.36 -16.73 15.90
N THR A 350 -23.38 -15.91 15.62
CA THR A 350 -24.29 -16.13 14.49
C THR A 350 -23.52 -16.09 13.17
N LEU A 351 -22.68 -15.08 12.96
CA LEU A 351 -21.85 -14.92 11.75
C LEU A 351 -20.85 -16.09 11.57
N LEU A 352 -20.31 -16.63 12.66
CA LEU A 352 -19.36 -17.75 12.62
C LEU A 352 -20.04 -19.11 12.47
N GLY A 353 -21.38 -19.17 12.58
CA GLY A 353 -22.17 -20.39 12.51
C GLY A 353 -22.23 -21.03 11.11
N ASP A 354 -23.00 -22.13 11.02
CA ASP A 354 -23.20 -22.93 9.82
C ASP A 354 -24.61 -22.76 9.20
N ASP A 355 -25.44 -21.87 9.75
CA ASP A 355 -26.77 -21.53 9.24
C ASP A 355 -26.76 -20.12 8.61
N PRO A 356 -26.52 -20.01 7.29
CA PRO A 356 -26.49 -18.73 6.61
C PRO A 356 -27.87 -18.09 6.54
N LEU A 357 -28.96 -18.88 6.50
CA LEU A 357 -30.32 -18.37 6.42
C LEU A 357 -30.76 -17.72 7.72
N ARG A 358 -30.37 -18.29 8.87
CA ARG A 358 -30.49 -17.63 10.17
C ARG A 358 -29.68 -16.34 10.19
N THR A 359 -28.44 -16.35 9.72
CA THR A 359 -27.59 -15.15 9.69
C THR A 359 -28.23 -14.01 8.92
N VAL A 360 -28.75 -14.28 7.72
CA VAL A 360 -29.48 -13.28 6.91
C VAL A 360 -30.70 -12.75 7.64
N ARG A 361 -31.51 -13.61 8.29
CA ARG A 361 -32.68 -13.17 9.07
C ARG A 361 -32.28 -12.27 10.24
N VAL A 362 -31.28 -12.66 11.02
CA VAL A 362 -30.79 -11.90 12.18
C VAL A 362 -30.29 -10.52 11.76
N LEU A 363 -29.48 -10.43 10.70
CA LEU A 363 -29.00 -9.14 10.18
C LEU A 363 -30.15 -8.25 9.69
N LYS A 364 -31.10 -8.83 8.95
CA LYS A 364 -32.27 -8.11 8.45
C LYS A 364 -33.14 -7.57 9.60
N GLU A 365 -33.45 -8.42 10.59
CA GLU A 365 -34.24 -8.04 11.77
C GLU A 365 -33.52 -6.98 12.61
N ALA A 366 -32.20 -7.05 12.73
CA ALA A 366 -31.38 -6.02 13.38
C ALA A 366 -31.59 -4.66 12.71
N LEU A 367 -31.41 -4.61 11.38
CA LEU A 367 -31.50 -3.38 10.59
C LEU A 367 -32.92 -2.79 10.60
N LEU A 368 -33.95 -3.63 10.46
CA LEU A 368 -35.35 -3.19 10.58
C LEU A 368 -35.66 -2.67 12.00
N GLY A 369 -35.04 -3.28 13.01
CA GLY A 369 -35.13 -2.90 14.43
C GLY A 369 -34.26 -1.70 14.84
N GLY A 370 -33.57 -1.05 13.89
CA GLY A 370 -32.78 0.16 14.13
C GLY A 370 -31.34 -0.06 14.59
N ALA A 371 -30.79 -1.26 14.46
CA ALA A 371 -29.38 -1.51 14.76
C ALA A 371 -28.46 -0.72 13.81
N SER A 372 -27.37 -0.18 14.35
CA SER A 372 -26.39 0.59 13.58
C SER A 372 -25.71 -0.26 12.50
N PRO A 373 -25.82 0.08 11.20
CA PRO A 373 -25.11 -0.64 10.14
C PRO A 373 -23.59 -0.63 10.34
N VAL A 374 -23.04 0.46 10.89
CA VAL A 374 -21.61 0.57 11.21
C VAL A 374 -21.21 -0.49 12.23
N ARG A 375 -22.00 -0.66 13.31
CA ARG A 375 -21.72 -1.67 14.34
C ARG A 375 -21.84 -3.10 13.79
N LEU A 376 -22.87 -3.36 12.98
CA LEU A 376 -23.03 -4.67 12.33
C LEU A 376 -21.85 -5.00 11.41
N ALA A 377 -21.37 -4.02 10.64
CA ALA A 377 -20.20 -4.18 9.77
C ALA A 377 -18.90 -4.38 10.55
N GLN A 378 -18.70 -3.65 11.65
CA GLN A 378 -17.54 -3.82 12.54
C GLN A 378 -17.48 -5.24 13.13
N ILE A 379 -18.62 -5.80 13.54
CA ILE A 379 -18.71 -7.17 14.06
C ILE A 379 -18.51 -8.20 12.93
N ALA A 380 -18.99 -7.92 11.72
CA ALA A 380 -18.71 -8.75 10.55
C ALA A 380 -17.22 -8.77 10.19
N ALA A 381 -16.53 -7.63 10.25
CA ALA A 381 -15.07 -7.56 10.08
C ALA A 381 -14.33 -8.36 11.15
N LEU A 382 -14.76 -8.28 12.41
CA LEU A 382 -14.22 -9.11 13.49
C LEU A 382 -14.46 -10.61 13.26
N ALA A 383 -15.64 -11.00 12.79
CA ALA A 383 -15.96 -12.39 12.45
C ALA A 383 -15.09 -12.92 11.30
N ALA A 384 -14.83 -12.10 10.28
CA ALA A 384 -13.91 -12.42 9.19
C ALA A 384 -12.46 -12.56 9.70
N ALA A 385 -11.98 -11.66 10.56
CA ALA A 385 -10.66 -11.80 11.21
C ALA A 385 -10.57 -13.09 12.05
N GLU A 386 -11.65 -13.46 12.74
CA GLU A 386 -11.72 -14.70 13.52
C GLU A 386 -11.64 -15.95 12.61
N ARG A 387 -12.13 -15.91 11.36
CA ARG A 387 -11.91 -16.99 10.38
C ARG A 387 -10.42 -17.18 10.08
N VAL A 388 -9.64 -16.10 10.00
CA VAL A 388 -8.17 -16.14 9.85
C VAL A 388 -7.50 -16.74 11.10
N VAL A 389 -7.96 -16.37 12.30
CA VAL A 389 -7.46 -16.93 13.56
C VAL A 389 -7.73 -18.44 13.66
N ARG A 390 -8.89 -18.89 13.19
CA ARG A 390 -9.32 -20.29 13.21
C ARG A 390 -8.82 -21.11 12.03
N PHE A 391 -8.15 -20.49 11.05
CA PHE A 391 -7.66 -21.17 9.85
C PHE A 391 -6.68 -22.28 10.22
N HIS A 392 -6.95 -23.51 9.76
CA HIS A 392 -6.09 -24.66 10.03
C HIS A 392 -4.96 -24.76 9.00
N THR A 393 -3.71 -24.86 9.43
CA THR A 393 -2.53 -24.91 8.54
C THR A 393 -2.39 -26.23 7.74
N GLN A 394 -3.42 -27.08 7.75
CA GLN A 394 -3.51 -28.29 6.91
C GLN A 394 -4.31 -28.05 5.63
N ASN A 395 -5.06 -26.94 5.55
CA ASN A 395 -5.68 -26.51 4.30
C ASN A 395 -4.61 -26.17 3.26
N ASP A 396 -5.04 -25.97 2.01
CA ASP A 396 -4.12 -25.52 0.96
C ASP A 396 -3.55 -24.14 1.34
N PHE A 397 -2.31 -23.89 0.94
CA PHE A 397 -1.67 -22.60 1.15
C PHE A 397 -2.45 -21.46 0.48
N GLY A 398 -3.02 -21.70 -0.70
CA GLY A 398 -3.85 -20.71 -1.40
C GLY A 398 -5.11 -20.30 -0.63
N ASP A 399 -5.62 -21.15 0.27
CA ASP A 399 -6.86 -20.89 1.01
C ASP A 399 -6.70 -19.77 2.07
N TRP A 400 -5.47 -19.42 2.45
CA TRP A 400 -5.22 -18.22 3.27
C TRP A 400 -5.73 -16.95 2.59
N ILE A 401 -5.65 -16.89 1.26
CA ILE A 401 -6.11 -15.75 0.47
C ILE A 401 -7.65 -15.66 0.51
N ALA A 402 -8.36 -16.79 0.55
CA ALA A 402 -9.83 -16.80 0.61
C ALA A 402 -10.35 -16.13 1.90
N VAL A 403 -9.87 -16.55 3.07
CA VAL A 403 -10.25 -15.93 4.36
C VAL A 403 -9.80 -14.47 4.45
N LEU A 404 -8.71 -14.12 3.76
CA LEU A 404 -8.24 -12.74 3.70
C LEU A 404 -9.11 -11.86 2.81
N HIS A 405 -9.57 -12.34 1.65
CA HIS A 405 -10.51 -11.60 0.80
C HIS A 405 -11.77 -11.24 1.58
N THR A 406 -12.30 -12.18 2.36
CA THR A 406 -13.46 -11.92 3.20
C THR A 406 -13.17 -10.85 4.26
N PHE A 407 -11.99 -10.89 4.89
CA PHE A 407 -11.59 -9.90 5.89
C PHE A 407 -11.40 -8.50 5.31
N THR A 408 -10.69 -8.36 4.18
CA THR A 408 -10.45 -7.06 3.56
C THR A 408 -11.71 -6.46 2.96
N HIS A 409 -12.60 -7.29 2.39
CA HIS A 409 -13.92 -6.86 1.99
C HIS A 409 -14.75 -6.37 3.18
N ALA A 410 -14.77 -7.12 4.30
CA ALA A 410 -15.50 -6.74 5.50
C ALA A 410 -15.00 -5.40 6.07
N HIS A 411 -13.68 -5.21 6.11
CA HIS A 411 -13.04 -3.95 6.48
C HIS A 411 -13.47 -2.80 5.56
N ALA A 412 -13.47 -3.01 4.24
CA ALA A 412 -13.91 -2.01 3.27
C ALA A 412 -15.39 -1.63 3.42
N VAL A 413 -16.26 -2.59 3.75
CA VAL A 413 -17.66 -2.34 4.09
C VAL A 413 -17.77 -1.48 5.35
N HIS A 414 -17.01 -1.82 6.39
CA HIS A 414 -17.01 -1.09 7.66
C HIS A 414 -16.53 0.36 7.49
N GLU A 415 -15.36 0.59 6.89
CA GLU A 415 -14.85 1.94 6.61
C GLU A 415 -15.77 2.72 5.65
N GLY A 416 -16.37 2.04 4.67
CA GLY A 416 -17.35 2.63 3.79
C GLY A 416 -18.59 3.12 4.54
N LEU A 417 -19.10 2.35 5.50
CA LEU A 417 -20.27 2.72 6.31
C LEU A 417 -19.97 3.82 7.34
N ILE A 418 -18.72 3.92 7.80
CA ILE A 418 -18.24 5.08 8.58
C ILE A 418 -18.29 6.34 7.72
N ARG A 419 -17.88 6.25 6.44
CA ARG A 419 -17.87 7.38 5.49
C ARG A 419 -19.27 7.79 5.05
N SER A 420 -20.16 6.83 4.84
CA SER A 420 -21.53 7.07 4.37
C SER A 420 -22.49 6.05 4.96
N SER A 421 -23.50 6.53 5.69
CA SER A 421 -24.59 5.69 6.22
C SER A 421 -25.65 5.38 5.15
N ASN A 422 -25.26 5.33 3.87
CA ASN A 422 -26.18 5.14 2.78
C ASN A 422 -26.83 3.73 2.86
N PRO A 423 -28.16 3.63 2.69
CA PRO A 423 -28.88 2.35 2.72
C PRO A 423 -28.37 1.28 1.74
N TRP A 424 -27.75 1.65 0.61
CA TRP A 424 -27.28 0.69 -0.39
C TRP A 424 -26.02 -0.06 0.06
N LEU A 425 -25.11 0.61 0.75
CA LEU A 425 -23.87 -0.02 1.22
C LEU A 425 -24.12 -1.08 2.32
N VAL A 426 -25.29 -1.01 2.97
CA VAL A 426 -25.76 -2.03 3.94
C VAL A 426 -25.79 -3.43 3.32
N ARG A 427 -26.01 -3.55 2.00
CA ARG A 427 -25.92 -4.84 1.28
C ARG A 427 -24.55 -5.51 1.42
N GLY A 428 -23.48 -4.70 1.53
CA GLY A 428 -22.12 -5.19 1.75
C GLY A 428 -21.98 -6.01 3.04
N ILE A 429 -22.77 -5.72 4.09
CA ILE A 429 -22.78 -6.49 5.35
C ILE A 429 -23.26 -7.91 5.07
N PHE A 430 -24.29 -8.05 4.24
CA PHE A 430 -24.84 -9.35 3.86
C PHE A 430 -23.92 -10.13 2.92
N HIS A 431 -23.28 -9.46 1.96
CA HIS A 431 -22.26 -10.07 1.11
C HIS A 431 -21.10 -10.61 1.96
N THR A 432 -20.66 -9.83 2.95
CA THR A 432 -19.65 -10.24 3.93
C THR A 432 -20.10 -11.46 4.73
N ALA A 433 -21.33 -11.47 5.25
CA ALA A 433 -21.86 -12.58 6.02
C ALA A 433 -21.94 -13.89 5.20
N ALA A 434 -22.34 -13.81 3.93
CA ALA A 434 -22.33 -14.94 3.01
C ALA A 434 -20.91 -15.46 2.76
N ALA A 435 -19.93 -14.57 2.55
CA ALA A 435 -18.52 -14.94 2.38
C ALA A 435 -17.94 -15.61 3.65
N ILE A 436 -18.22 -15.08 4.85
CA ILE A 436 -17.82 -15.70 6.13
C ILE A 436 -18.38 -17.11 6.29
N TYR A 437 -19.60 -17.35 5.82
CA TYR A 437 -20.19 -18.68 5.79
C TYR A 437 -19.48 -19.61 4.80
N LEU A 438 -19.15 -19.12 3.60
CA LEU A 438 -18.44 -19.93 2.60
C LEU A 438 -17.04 -20.35 3.09
N ASP A 439 -16.37 -19.51 3.86
CA ASP A 439 -15.07 -19.78 4.47
C ASP A 439 -15.10 -20.79 5.62
N ARG A 440 -16.29 -21.15 6.13
CA ARG A 440 -16.42 -21.95 7.37
C ARG A 440 -15.67 -23.28 7.33
N PHE A 441 -15.56 -23.91 6.16
CA PHE A 441 -14.91 -25.20 5.99
C PHE A 441 -13.42 -25.16 6.26
N LEU A 442 -12.78 -24.00 6.07
CA LEU A 442 -11.37 -23.76 6.36
C LEU A 442 -11.07 -23.75 7.87
N ASN A 443 -12.10 -23.90 8.70
CA ASN A 443 -12.02 -23.98 10.15
C ASN A 443 -12.61 -25.30 10.67
N ILE A 444 -12.57 -26.40 9.90
CA ILE A 444 -13.05 -27.72 10.34
C ILE A 444 -11.90 -28.75 10.31
N PRO A 445 -11.30 -29.12 11.46
CA PRO A 445 -11.50 -28.51 12.78
C PRO A 445 -10.86 -27.11 12.85
N ALA A 446 -11.35 -26.27 13.76
CA ALA A 446 -10.81 -24.94 13.94
C ALA A 446 -9.42 -25.04 14.56
N ALA A 447 -8.46 -24.25 14.07
CA ALA A 447 -7.17 -24.14 14.73
C ALA A 447 -7.36 -23.63 16.17
N PRO A 448 -6.71 -24.27 17.16
CA PRO A 448 -6.83 -23.84 18.53
C PRO A 448 -6.24 -22.44 18.69
N ARG A 449 -6.92 -21.58 19.45
CA ARG A 449 -6.32 -20.34 19.92
C ARG A 449 -5.09 -20.69 20.78
N PRO A 450 -3.97 -19.94 20.65
CA PRO A 450 -2.76 -20.26 21.40
C PRO A 450 -3.03 -20.33 22.90
N ALA A 451 -2.46 -21.36 23.54
CA ALA A 451 -2.65 -21.57 24.96
C ALA A 451 -2.03 -20.42 25.76
N ALA A 452 -2.72 -20.11 26.86
CA ALA A 452 -2.37 -19.18 27.91
C ALA A 452 -1.12 -19.58 28.73
N SER A 453 -0.04 -20.07 28.13
CA SER A 453 1.10 -20.54 28.93
C SER A 453 1.93 -19.35 29.45
N GLY A 454 1.67 -18.98 30.72
CA GLY A 454 2.49 -18.14 31.61
C GLY A 454 2.78 -16.72 31.13
N ALA A 455 2.20 -15.71 31.79
CA ALA A 455 2.75 -14.35 31.70
C ALA A 455 4.19 -14.39 32.26
N ALA A 456 5.15 -13.85 31.52
CA ALA A 456 6.50 -13.65 32.03
C ALA A 456 6.50 -12.43 32.97
N GLU A 457 7.50 -12.32 33.86
CA GLU A 457 7.67 -11.15 34.72
C GLU A 457 7.83 -9.86 33.90
N GLU A 458 8.40 -9.96 32.70
CA GLU A 458 8.56 -8.87 31.73
C GLU A 458 8.13 -9.31 30.33
N ALA A 459 7.57 -8.38 29.55
CA ALA A 459 7.20 -8.65 28.17
C ALA A 459 8.45 -8.93 27.31
N PRO A 460 8.42 -9.98 26.44
CA PRO A 460 9.50 -10.26 25.51
C PRO A 460 9.74 -9.08 24.56
N GLN A 461 10.95 -8.97 24.04
CA GLN A 461 11.30 -7.87 23.13
C GLN A 461 10.64 -8.09 21.77
N PRO A 462 9.93 -7.10 21.19
CA PRO A 462 9.26 -7.25 19.90
C PRO A 462 10.14 -7.84 18.79
N ALA A 463 11.43 -7.50 18.77
CA ALA A 463 12.40 -8.03 17.81
C ALA A 463 12.52 -9.56 17.79
N GLU A 464 12.24 -10.25 18.89
CA GLU A 464 12.21 -11.73 18.94
C GLU A 464 11.20 -12.33 17.95
N LEU A 465 10.11 -11.62 17.64
CA LEU A 465 9.13 -12.07 16.66
C LEU A 465 9.76 -12.17 15.26
N LEU A 466 10.67 -11.26 14.91
CA LEU A 466 11.38 -11.32 13.64
C LEU A 466 12.29 -12.55 13.54
N GLU A 467 12.95 -12.94 14.63
CA GLU A 467 13.78 -14.13 14.69
C GLU A 467 12.96 -15.42 14.52
N ILE A 468 11.75 -15.45 15.10
CA ILE A 468 10.79 -16.54 14.86
C ILE A 468 10.48 -16.61 13.35
N LEU A 469 10.15 -15.47 12.75
CA LEU A 469 9.76 -15.39 11.34
C LEU A 469 10.92 -15.50 10.33
N ASP A 470 12.15 -15.75 10.79
CA ASP A 470 13.28 -16.13 9.94
C ASP A 470 13.28 -17.63 9.60
N LYS A 471 12.32 -18.39 10.13
CA LYS A 471 12.08 -19.80 9.81
C LYS A 471 10.72 -19.99 9.18
N GLN A 472 10.61 -20.94 8.26
CA GLN A 472 9.33 -21.31 7.65
C GLN A 472 8.40 -22.02 8.65
N GLN A 473 7.09 -21.96 8.39
CA GLN A 473 6.05 -22.69 9.11
C GLN A 473 5.90 -22.31 10.60
N GLN A 474 6.05 -21.02 10.92
CA GLN A 474 6.07 -20.53 12.30
C GLN A 474 4.73 -19.93 12.78
N VAL A 475 3.61 -20.33 12.17
CA VAL A 475 2.27 -19.81 12.51
C VAL A 475 1.93 -19.98 14.00
N ALA A 476 2.07 -21.20 14.53
CA ALA A 476 1.74 -21.46 15.94
C ALA A 476 2.76 -20.83 16.93
N PRO A 477 4.09 -20.94 16.72
CA PRO A 477 5.08 -20.24 17.55
C PRO A 477 4.90 -18.72 17.59
N ALA A 478 4.67 -18.08 16.44
CA ALA A 478 4.46 -16.63 16.37
C ALA A 478 3.18 -16.21 17.11
N ALA A 479 2.07 -16.92 16.91
CA ALA A 479 0.81 -16.65 17.59
C ALA A 479 0.92 -16.83 19.12
N ALA A 480 1.64 -17.87 19.58
CA ALA A 480 1.90 -18.07 21.01
C ALA A 480 2.80 -16.98 21.60
N TRP A 481 3.82 -16.54 20.86
CA TRP A 481 4.69 -15.45 21.27
C TRP A 481 3.90 -14.15 21.48
N VAL A 482 3.01 -13.80 20.55
CA VAL A 482 2.21 -12.58 20.64
C VAL A 482 1.24 -12.60 21.82
N ILE A 483 0.60 -13.74 22.10
CA ILE A 483 -0.25 -13.88 23.30
C ILE A 483 0.57 -13.71 24.58
N ARG A 484 1.77 -14.28 24.64
CA ARG A 484 2.69 -14.10 25.78
C ARG A 484 3.08 -12.62 25.93
N TYR A 485 3.38 -11.94 24.83
CA TYR A 485 3.73 -10.53 24.81
C TYR A 485 2.61 -9.66 25.41
N LEU A 486 1.38 -9.79 24.90
CA LEU A 486 0.24 -9.01 25.38
C LEU A 486 -0.06 -9.26 26.87
N ARG A 487 -0.03 -10.53 27.29
CA ARG A 487 -0.32 -10.91 28.69
C ARG A 487 0.74 -10.48 29.69
N SER A 488 1.96 -10.25 29.23
CA SER A 488 3.06 -9.76 30.07
C SER A 488 3.12 -8.22 30.10
N GLY A 489 2.03 -7.54 29.70
CA GLY A 489 1.93 -6.08 29.69
C GLY A 489 2.59 -5.40 28.48
N GLY A 490 2.90 -6.16 27.42
CA GLY A 490 3.45 -5.65 26.18
C GLY A 490 2.50 -4.66 25.50
N LYS A 491 3.05 -3.54 25.02
CA LYS A 491 2.26 -2.47 24.40
C LYS A 491 1.98 -2.76 22.91
N PRO A 492 0.80 -2.38 22.39
CA PRO A 492 0.46 -2.56 20.97
C PRO A 492 1.34 -1.79 20.00
N GLU A 493 1.81 -0.57 20.34
CA GLU A 493 2.52 0.28 19.38
C GLU A 493 3.86 -0.30 18.93
N PRO A 494 4.75 -0.79 19.83
CA PRO A 494 5.96 -1.50 19.42
C PRO A 494 5.67 -2.80 18.66
N LEU A 495 4.54 -3.46 18.97
CA LEU A 495 4.14 -4.70 18.30
C LEU A 495 3.68 -4.43 16.85
N PHE A 496 2.89 -3.40 16.60
CA PHE A 496 2.52 -3.03 15.23
C PHE A 496 3.72 -2.58 14.41
N ASN A 497 4.63 -1.81 15.00
CA ASN A 497 5.90 -1.49 14.32
C ASN A 497 6.64 -2.75 13.88
N ILE A 498 6.77 -3.76 14.75
CA ILE A 498 7.51 -4.98 14.41
C ILE A 498 6.75 -5.89 13.43
N LEU A 499 5.41 -5.96 13.51
CA LEU A 499 4.59 -6.65 12.52
C LEU A 499 4.69 -5.97 11.14
N GLY A 500 4.76 -4.64 11.10
CA GLY A 500 5.07 -3.89 9.90
C GLY A 500 6.43 -4.27 9.32
N HIS A 501 7.47 -4.35 10.15
CA HIS A 501 8.78 -4.86 9.71
C HIS A 501 8.74 -6.31 9.25
N ALA A 502 7.95 -7.16 9.90
CA ALA A 502 7.77 -8.56 9.51
C ALA A 502 7.19 -8.69 8.10
N LEU A 503 6.29 -7.79 7.70
CA LEU A 503 5.78 -7.68 6.34
C LEU A 503 6.81 -7.06 5.38
N LEU A 504 7.29 -5.87 5.73
CA LEU A 504 8.01 -4.99 4.80
C LEU A 504 9.41 -5.47 4.44
N ARG A 505 9.99 -6.34 5.29
CA ARG A 505 11.26 -7.03 5.04
C ARG A 505 11.13 -8.27 4.16
N GLU A 506 9.96 -8.55 3.62
CA GLU A 506 9.71 -9.69 2.75
C GLU A 506 9.46 -9.24 1.30
N ASP A 507 9.66 -10.14 0.35
CA ASP A 507 9.14 -10.05 -1.01
C ASP A 507 7.65 -10.42 -1.03
N ALA A 508 6.89 -9.78 -0.13
CA ALA A 508 5.52 -10.13 0.18
C ALA A 508 4.60 -10.05 -1.05
N GLU A 509 3.56 -10.87 -1.02
CA GLU A 509 2.46 -10.84 -1.97
C GLU A 509 1.46 -9.73 -1.62
N PHE A 510 0.60 -9.37 -2.57
CA PHE A 510 -0.33 -8.23 -2.49
C PHE A 510 -1.17 -8.18 -1.20
N HIS A 511 -1.77 -9.30 -0.84
CA HIS A 511 -2.76 -9.35 0.22
C HIS A 511 -2.14 -9.23 1.61
N SER A 512 -0.87 -9.60 1.80
CA SER A 512 -0.13 -9.39 3.05
C SER A 512 -0.12 -7.92 3.47
N PHE A 513 -0.09 -7.00 2.49
CA PHE A 513 -0.20 -5.56 2.74
C PHE A 513 -1.61 -5.15 3.17
N GLN A 514 -2.65 -5.70 2.53
CA GLN A 514 -4.04 -5.47 2.93
C GLN A 514 -4.32 -6.03 4.32
N MET A 515 -3.80 -7.23 4.64
CA MET A 515 -3.97 -7.88 5.93
C MET A 515 -3.42 -7.03 7.07
N TYR A 516 -2.20 -6.52 6.90
CA TYR A 516 -1.56 -5.69 7.91
C TYR A 516 -2.33 -4.39 8.13
N GLU A 517 -2.68 -3.68 7.06
CA GLU A 517 -3.35 -2.38 7.19
C GLU A 517 -4.78 -2.51 7.73
N ALA A 518 -5.58 -3.46 7.22
CA ALA A 518 -6.94 -3.69 7.69
C ALA A 518 -6.96 -4.12 9.17
N ALA A 519 -6.04 -5.00 9.60
CA ALA A 519 -5.97 -5.44 10.99
C ALA A 519 -5.58 -4.30 11.95
N VAL A 520 -4.66 -3.42 11.53
CA VAL A 520 -4.27 -2.23 12.29
C VAL A 520 -5.43 -1.22 12.39
N ALA A 521 -6.10 -0.96 11.27
CA ALA A 521 -7.22 -0.02 11.23
C ALA A 521 -8.39 -0.50 12.11
N GLU A 522 -8.83 -1.76 11.95
CA GLU A 522 -9.86 -2.35 12.79
C GLU A 522 -9.45 -2.39 14.26
N TYR A 523 -8.16 -2.63 14.55
CA TYR A 523 -7.66 -2.62 15.93
C TYR A 523 -7.86 -1.26 16.57
N ASP A 524 -7.50 -0.18 15.86
CA ASP A 524 -7.65 1.18 16.38
C ASP A 524 -9.12 1.53 16.65
N ARG A 525 -10.06 1.01 15.84
CA ARG A 525 -11.51 1.15 16.09
C ARG A 525 -11.90 0.48 17.41
N TRP A 526 -11.54 -0.77 17.61
CA TRP A 526 -11.85 -1.53 18.83
C TRP A 526 -11.12 -1.02 20.07
N ALA A 527 -9.89 -0.53 19.93
CA ALA A 527 -9.09 -0.01 21.03
C ALA A 527 -9.65 1.29 21.61
N SER A 528 -10.54 1.99 20.88
CA SER A 528 -11.27 3.15 21.38
C SER A 528 -12.45 2.77 22.29
N GLU A 529 -12.86 1.51 22.29
CA GLU A 529 -13.93 0.96 23.11
C GLU A 529 -13.38 0.33 24.40
N SER A 530 -14.24 0.17 25.41
CA SER A 530 -13.87 -0.44 26.69
C SER A 530 -14.67 -1.72 26.92
N GLY A 531 -14.07 -2.68 27.62
CA GLY A 531 -14.73 -3.89 28.08
C GLY A 531 -14.18 -5.18 27.46
N PRO A 532 -14.57 -6.34 28.02
CA PRO A 532 -13.95 -7.63 27.70
C PRO A 532 -14.15 -8.06 26.24
N PHE A 533 -15.25 -7.63 25.60
CA PHE A 533 -15.49 -7.93 24.19
C PHE A 533 -14.52 -7.17 23.29
N ALA A 534 -14.33 -5.87 23.52
CA ALA A 534 -13.40 -5.03 22.77
C ALA A 534 -11.94 -5.49 22.96
N GLU A 535 -11.54 -5.83 24.20
CA GLU A 535 -10.22 -6.42 24.48
C GLU A 535 -9.98 -7.71 23.69
N LYS A 536 -11.01 -8.58 23.62
CA LYS A 536 -10.93 -9.81 22.84
C LYS A 536 -10.89 -9.57 21.34
N ALA A 537 -11.59 -8.55 20.84
CA ALA A 537 -11.56 -8.13 19.46
C ALA A 537 -10.16 -7.64 19.06
N CYS A 538 -9.56 -6.77 19.87
CA CYS A 538 -8.17 -6.31 19.73
C CYS A 538 -7.18 -7.49 19.68
N GLU A 539 -7.28 -8.46 20.60
CA GLU A 539 -6.44 -9.67 20.57
C GLU A 539 -6.63 -10.48 19.28
N THR A 540 -7.87 -10.58 18.79
CA THR A 540 -8.23 -11.35 17.59
C THR A 540 -7.59 -10.74 16.34
N LEU A 541 -7.62 -9.41 16.19
CA LEU A 541 -7.03 -8.71 15.05
C LEU A 541 -5.50 -8.83 15.03
N ILE A 542 -4.86 -8.69 16.19
CA ILE A 542 -3.42 -8.92 16.35
C ILE A 542 -3.05 -10.38 16.01
N LEU A 543 -3.83 -11.35 16.48
CA LEU A 543 -3.61 -12.76 16.16
C LEU A 543 -3.79 -13.06 14.67
N ALA A 544 -4.81 -12.48 14.03
CA ALA A 544 -5.09 -12.68 12.62
C ALA A 544 -3.88 -12.24 11.78
N VAL A 545 -3.40 -11.01 11.96
CA VAL A 545 -2.26 -10.48 11.19
C VAL A 545 -0.98 -11.27 11.48
N THR A 546 -0.74 -11.63 12.74
CA THR A 546 0.44 -12.41 13.14
C THR A 546 0.45 -13.76 12.44
N ARG A 547 -0.69 -14.48 12.46
CA ARG A 547 -0.80 -15.81 11.85
C ARG A 547 -0.64 -15.75 10.34
N TYR A 548 -1.27 -14.75 9.70
CA TYR A 548 -1.18 -14.58 8.26
C TYR A 548 0.27 -14.29 7.82
N LEU A 549 0.93 -13.31 8.44
CA LEU A 549 2.32 -13.00 8.12
C LEU A 549 3.26 -14.19 8.41
N ALA A 550 3.03 -14.92 9.50
CA ALA A 550 3.82 -16.09 9.85
C ALA A 550 3.64 -17.28 8.89
N ALA A 551 2.50 -17.35 8.19
CA ALA A 551 2.29 -18.35 7.14
C ALA A 551 3.10 -18.02 5.88
N HIS A 552 3.32 -16.74 5.59
CA HIS A 552 3.94 -16.26 4.35
C HIS A 552 5.42 -15.89 4.48
N ALA A 553 6.00 -15.98 5.69
CA ALA A 553 7.40 -15.67 5.95
C ALA A 553 8.23 -16.93 6.30
N PRO A 554 9.55 -16.93 6.00
CA PRO A 554 10.28 -15.94 5.22
C PRO A 554 10.18 -16.17 3.71
N THR A 555 10.46 -15.11 2.95
CA THR A 555 10.67 -15.07 1.50
C THR A 555 12.15 -14.87 1.18
N SER A 556 12.51 -14.59 -0.09
CA SER A 556 13.90 -14.34 -0.51
C SER A 556 14.50 -13.03 0.00
N ARG A 557 13.67 -12.01 0.28
CA ARG A 557 14.06 -10.67 0.79
C ARG A 557 14.96 -9.86 -0.14
N GLU A 558 14.76 -9.96 -1.46
CA GLU A 558 15.52 -9.22 -2.47
C GLU A 558 15.18 -7.73 -2.49
N ARG A 559 13.89 -7.38 -2.43
CA ARG A 559 13.42 -5.98 -2.45
C ARG A 559 13.95 -5.16 -1.27
N PRO A 560 13.75 -5.53 0.00
CA PRO A 560 14.24 -4.75 1.14
C PRO A 560 15.76 -4.61 1.17
N HIS A 561 16.51 -5.56 0.58
CA HIS A 561 17.95 -5.42 0.39
C HIS A 561 18.29 -4.19 -0.48
N THR A 562 17.52 -3.93 -1.54
CA THR A 562 17.68 -2.74 -2.39
C THR A 562 17.45 -1.44 -1.61
N ALA A 563 16.41 -1.39 -0.77
CA ALA A 563 16.17 -0.23 0.09
C ALA A 563 17.29 -0.01 1.12
N LYS A 564 17.80 -1.10 1.71
CA LYS A 564 18.96 -1.05 2.62
C LYS A 564 20.21 -0.53 1.91
N ILE A 565 20.47 -0.96 0.69
CA ILE A 565 21.55 -0.43 -0.16
C ILE A 565 21.39 1.09 -0.32
N ALA A 566 20.21 1.57 -0.73
CA ALA A 566 19.96 2.99 -0.92
C ALA A 566 20.22 3.82 0.36
N TRP A 567 19.79 3.31 1.52
CA TRP A 567 20.03 3.93 2.82
C TRP A 567 21.52 4.03 3.17
N ARG A 568 22.24 2.91 3.05
CA ARG A 568 23.70 2.86 3.27
C ARG A 568 24.43 3.81 2.32
N LEU A 569 23.96 3.89 1.07
CA LEU A 569 24.53 4.81 0.09
C LEU A 569 24.33 6.27 0.50
N HIS A 570 23.15 6.64 0.98
CA HIS A 570 22.90 8.00 1.42
C HIS A 570 23.82 8.41 2.59
N ARG A 571 24.13 7.48 3.51
CA ARG A 571 25.05 7.71 4.63
C ARG A 571 26.54 7.79 4.24
N GLY A 572 26.85 7.66 2.95
CA GLY A 572 28.24 7.67 2.46
C GLY A 572 29.00 6.36 2.72
N GLU A 573 28.32 5.28 3.10
CA GLU A 573 28.98 3.98 3.30
C GLU A 573 29.57 3.47 1.97
N LYS A 574 30.68 2.74 2.07
CA LYS A 574 31.34 2.08 0.95
C LYS A 574 30.88 0.64 0.87
N LEU A 575 30.02 0.34 -0.10
CA LEU A 575 29.39 -0.99 -0.19
C LEU A 575 30.33 -2.11 -0.63
N PHE A 576 31.48 -1.75 -1.22
CA PHE A 576 32.48 -2.67 -1.75
C PHE A 576 33.55 -3.05 -0.70
N GLU A 577 33.53 -2.45 0.49
CA GLU A 577 34.38 -2.80 1.63
C GLU A 577 33.57 -3.68 2.60
N GLU A 578 34.22 -4.61 3.30
CA GLU A 578 33.57 -5.36 4.39
C GLU A 578 33.10 -4.39 5.49
N ALA A 579 31.91 -4.66 6.03
CA ALA A 579 31.22 -3.78 6.98
C ALA A 579 31.82 -3.83 8.39
#